data_AF-A0A833YMX9-F1
#
_entry.id   AF-A0A833YMX9-F1
#
_cell.length_a   1.000
_cell.length_b   1.000
_cell.length_c   1.000
_cell.angle_alpha   90.00
_cell.angle_beta   90.00
_cell.angle_gamma   90.00
#
_symmetry.space_group_name_H-M   'P 1'
#
loop_
_entity.id
_entity.type
_entity.pdbx_description
1 polymer ?
#
loop_
_entity_poly.entity_id
_entity_poly.type
_entity_poly.pdbx_seq_one_letter_code
_entity_poly.pdbx_strand_id
1 'polypeptide(L)'
;MAAPGRRALLVGAKGWRRFEGFWGSRLGSRSLTLAAAPSNSGSPWRLLGALCLQRPPVVSKPLTPLQEEMAALLQQIEVERSLYSDHELRALDEAQRLAKKKADIYDEDDEQNILLVQDLEDMWEQKFLQFKPGARVTGPWPF
;
A
#
# COMPACT_ATOMS: atom_id res chain seq x y z
N MET A 1 -37.36 -27.37 42.16
CA MET A 1 -38.16 -26.16 42.43
C MET A 1 -37.24 -24.95 42.28
N ALA A 2 -37.29 -24.28 41.13
CA ALA A 2 -36.36 -23.22 40.73
C ALA A 2 -36.95 -21.84 41.10
N ALA A 3 -36.15 -20.97 41.73
CA ALA A 3 -36.52 -19.60 42.06
C ALA A 3 -36.14 -18.65 40.89
N PRO A 4 -36.96 -17.64 40.54
CA PRO A 4 -36.64 -16.72 39.46
C PRO A 4 -35.78 -15.54 39.95
N GLY A 5 -34.64 -15.33 39.31
CA GLY A 5 -33.79 -14.15 39.46
C GLY A 5 -34.33 -12.96 38.68
N ARG A 6 -34.50 -11.81 39.35
CA ARG A 6 -34.91 -10.54 38.73
C ARG A 6 -33.70 -9.85 38.10
N ARG A 7 -33.77 -9.56 36.80
CA ARG A 7 -32.82 -8.72 36.05
C ARG A 7 -33.22 -7.25 36.21
N ALA A 8 -32.32 -6.42 36.76
CA ALA A 8 -32.45 -4.97 36.73
C ALA A 8 -31.60 -4.39 35.58
N LEU A 9 -32.22 -3.60 34.70
CA LEU A 9 -31.55 -2.83 33.66
C LEU A 9 -31.24 -1.44 34.23
N LEU A 10 -29.96 -1.05 34.25
CA LEU A 10 -29.54 0.31 34.55
C LEU A 10 -29.21 1.04 33.24
N VAL A 11 -30.06 2.00 32.91
CA VAL A 11 -29.86 3.02 31.88
C VAL A 11 -28.90 4.08 32.44
N GLY A 12 -27.74 4.25 31.82
CA GLY A 12 -26.77 5.29 32.15
C GLY A 12 -26.88 6.48 31.20
N ALA A 13 -27.27 7.63 31.74
CA ALA A 13 -27.41 8.90 31.02
C ALA A 13 -26.05 9.47 30.57
N LYS A 14 -25.99 9.97 29.33
CA LYS A 14 -24.87 10.75 28.78
C LYS A 14 -24.86 12.16 29.40
N GLY A 15 -23.84 12.46 30.20
CA GLY A 15 -23.49 13.83 30.60
C GLY A 15 -22.38 14.38 29.72
N TRP A 16 -22.70 15.37 28.88
CA TRP A 16 -21.71 16.23 28.23
C TRP A 16 -21.12 17.20 29.26
N ARG A 17 -19.79 17.32 29.32
CA ARG A 17 -19.14 18.45 30.00
C ARG A 17 -18.34 19.28 29.01
N ARG A 18 -18.65 20.56 29.11
CA ARG A 18 -18.24 21.75 28.38
C ARG A 18 -16.72 21.96 28.51
N PHE A 19 -16.10 22.27 27.38
CA PHE A 19 -14.71 22.68 27.25
C PHE A 19 -14.63 24.17 27.59
N GLU A 20 -13.91 24.53 28.65
CA GLU A 20 -13.41 25.89 28.84
C GLU A 20 -11.89 25.77 29.03
N GLY A 21 -11.16 26.34 28.08
CA GLY A 21 -9.74 26.53 28.19
C GLY A 21 -9.42 27.71 29.11
N PHE A 22 -8.26 27.67 29.76
CA PHE A 22 -7.31 28.79 29.71
C PHE A 22 -5.97 28.40 30.35
N TRP A 23 -4.92 28.77 29.63
CA TRP A 23 -3.58 29.18 30.08
C TRP A 23 -2.56 28.16 30.60
N GLY A 24 -1.61 27.87 29.71
CA GLY A 24 -0.29 28.50 29.83
C GLY A 24 0.57 28.00 30.98
N SER A 25 1.30 26.91 30.76
CA SER A 25 2.58 26.70 31.43
C SER A 25 3.54 25.91 30.54
N ARG A 26 4.81 26.22 30.76
CA ARG A 26 5.99 25.93 29.94
C ARG A 26 6.24 24.43 29.76
N LEU A 27 6.97 24.13 28.68
CA LEU A 27 7.65 22.87 28.40
C LEU A 27 8.26 22.26 29.67
N GLY A 28 7.65 21.19 30.16
CA GLY A 28 8.29 20.24 31.06
C GLY A 28 8.52 18.96 30.28
N SER A 29 9.75 18.73 29.81
CA SER A 29 10.17 17.39 29.41
C SER A 29 10.03 16.51 30.66
N ARG A 30 8.94 15.74 30.73
CA ARG A 30 8.74 14.74 31.78
C ARG A 30 9.66 13.57 31.44
N SER A 31 10.91 13.67 31.87
CA SER A 31 11.77 12.50 32.02
C SER A 31 11.05 11.53 32.95
N LEU A 32 10.52 10.42 32.40
CA LEU A 32 9.99 9.31 33.19
C LEU A 32 11.17 8.52 33.76
N THR A 33 11.92 9.11 34.69
CA THR A 33 12.75 8.32 35.59
C THR A 33 11.81 7.67 36.60
N LEU A 34 11.30 6.49 36.24
CA LEU A 34 10.58 5.61 37.14
C LEU A 34 11.58 5.07 38.18
N ALA A 35 11.82 5.86 39.22
CA ALA A 35 12.41 5.33 40.45
C ALA A 35 11.38 4.34 41.02
N ALA A 36 11.64 3.05 40.84
CA ALA A 36 10.80 2.00 41.40
C ALA A 36 10.76 2.16 42.93
N ALA A 37 9.63 2.61 43.45
CA ALA A 37 9.39 2.63 44.89
C ALA A 37 9.42 1.18 45.40
N PRO A 38 10.05 0.89 46.55
CA PRO A 38 9.91 -0.42 47.18
C PRO A 38 8.44 -0.58 47.59
N SER A 39 7.71 -1.44 46.89
CA SER A 39 6.33 -1.77 47.22
C SER A 39 6.30 -2.62 48.50
N ASN A 40 6.38 -1.98 49.66
CA ASN A 40 6.09 -2.62 50.93
C ASN A 40 4.56 -2.73 51.10
N SER A 41 3.95 -3.63 50.32
CA SER A 41 2.54 -4.02 50.46
C SER A 41 2.33 -5.47 49.97
N GLY A 42 2.71 -6.43 50.82
CA GLY A 42 1.98 -7.69 51.04
C GLY A 42 1.88 -8.77 49.95
N SER A 43 2.29 -8.56 48.69
CA SER A 43 2.21 -9.59 47.66
C SER A 43 3.59 -10.10 47.21
N PRO A 44 3.78 -11.42 47.01
CA PRO A 44 5.06 -12.00 46.58
C PRO A 44 5.38 -11.75 45.10
N TRP A 45 4.55 -10.99 44.38
CA TRP A 45 4.62 -10.82 42.93
C TRP A 45 5.09 -9.43 42.54
N ARG A 46 6.15 -9.37 41.74
CA ARG A 46 6.72 -8.14 41.19
C ARG A 46 5.91 -7.65 40.00
N LEU A 47 5.43 -6.42 40.05
CA LEU A 47 4.79 -5.77 38.91
C LEU A 47 5.86 -5.30 37.91
N LEU A 48 5.74 -5.74 36.66
CA LEU A 48 6.60 -5.34 35.54
C LEU A 48 5.72 -4.80 34.41
N GLY A 49 6.09 -3.64 33.86
CA GLY A 49 5.48 -3.09 32.65
C GLY A 49 6.33 -3.43 31.43
N ALA A 50 5.81 -4.26 30.53
CA ALA A 50 6.46 -4.56 29.26
C ALA A 50 5.91 -3.68 28.14
N LEU A 51 6.76 -3.33 27.18
CA LEU A 51 6.39 -2.58 25.97
C LEU A 51 6.81 -3.39 24.74
N CYS A 52 5.87 -3.70 23.86
CA CYS A 52 6.15 -4.33 22.58
C CYS A 52 6.18 -3.28 21.48
N LEU A 53 7.37 -2.76 21.17
CA LEU A 53 7.59 -1.92 19.99
C LEU A 53 7.60 -2.80 18.73
N GLN A 54 6.75 -2.47 17.76
CA GLN A 54 6.62 -3.21 16.51
C GLN A 54 7.05 -2.34 15.32
N ARG A 55 7.82 -2.92 14.40
CA ARG A 55 8.10 -2.31 13.09
C ARG A 55 7.28 -3.04 12.02
N PRO A 56 6.36 -2.36 11.32
CA PRO A 56 5.60 -2.99 10.25
C PRO A 56 6.50 -3.33 9.05
N PRO A 57 6.08 -4.30 8.21
CA PRO A 57 6.81 -4.65 6.99
C PRO A 57 6.80 -3.46 6.00
N VAL A 58 7.98 -3.12 5.48
CA VAL A 58 8.15 -2.07 4.46
C VAL A 58 8.06 -2.65 3.04
N VAL A 59 8.39 -3.94 2.89
CA VAL A 59 8.39 -4.65 1.60
C VAL A 59 7.22 -5.65 1.57
N SER A 60 6.59 -5.80 0.40
CA SER A 60 5.54 -6.79 0.17
C SER A 60 6.08 -8.21 0.33
N LYS A 61 5.22 -9.13 0.78
CA LYS A 61 5.58 -10.55 0.84
C LYS A 61 5.74 -11.12 -0.57
N PRO A 62 6.68 -12.05 -0.80
CA PRO A 62 6.74 -12.77 -2.07
C PRO A 62 5.47 -13.58 -2.27
N LEU A 63 5.05 -13.73 -3.52
CA LEU A 63 3.88 -14.52 -3.88
C LEU A 63 4.21 -16.02 -3.78
N THR A 64 3.22 -16.82 -3.43
CA THR A 64 3.33 -18.28 -3.51
C THR A 64 3.14 -18.72 -4.98
N PRO A 65 3.66 -19.89 -5.40
CA PRO A 65 3.53 -20.33 -6.79
C PRO A 65 2.06 -20.40 -7.26
N LEU A 66 1.16 -20.86 -6.38
CA LEU A 66 -0.28 -20.85 -6.66
C LEU A 66 -0.85 -19.43 -6.82
N GLN A 67 -0.36 -18.45 -6.05
CA GLN A 67 -0.77 -17.06 -6.19
C GLN A 67 -0.26 -16.43 -7.49
N GLU A 68 0.91 -16.85 -7.98
CA GLU A 68 1.44 -16.41 -9.28
C GLU A 68 0.58 -16.95 -10.43
N GLU A 69 0.23 -18.24 -10.39
CA GLU A 69 -0.68 -18.85 -11.36
C GLU A 69 -2.05 -18.15 -11.37
N MET A 70 -2.59 -17.89 -10.18
CA MET A 70 -3.86 -17.17 -10.04
C MET A 70 -3.76 -15.72 -10.55
N ALA A 71 -2.66 -15.03 -10.28
CA ALA A 71 -2.45 -13.67 -10.77
C ALA A 71 -2.38 -13.63 -12.30
N ALA A 72 -1.68 -14.58 -12.91
CA ALA A 72 -1.61 -14.72 -14.37
C ALA A 72 -3.00 -14.99 -14.98
N LEU A 73 -3.78 -15.89 -14.37
CA LEU A 73 -5.15 -16.17 -14.81
C LEU A 73 -6.06 -14.93 -14.69
N LEU A 74 -5.99 -14.21 -13.58
CA LEU A 74 -6.78 -13.00 -13.38
C LEU A 74 -6.40 -11.91 -14.37
N GLN A 75 -5.11 -11.76 -14.68
CA GLN A 75 -4.64 -10.82 -15.68
C GLN A 75 -5.15 -11.18 -17.08
N GLN A 76 -5.18 -12.46 -17.45
CA GLN A 76 -5.78 -12.91 -18.71
C GLN A 76 -7.26 -12.58 -18.78
N ILE A 77 -8.02 -12.91 -17.73
CA ILE A 77 -9.46 -12.61 -17.66
C ILE A 77 -9.71 -11.11 -17.75
N GLU A 78 -8.87 -10.29 -17.11
CA GLU A 78 -8.96 -8.84 -17.16
C GLU A 78 -8.78 -8.32 -18.57
N VAL A 79 -7.73 -8.76 -19.29
CA VAL A 79 -7.48 -8.37 -20.68
C VAL A 79 -8.62 -8.83 -21.59
N GLU A 80 -9.06 -10.08 -21.50
CA GLU A 80 -10.14 -10.63 -22.34
C GLU A 80 -11.48 -9.93 -22.14
N ARG A 81 -11.73 -9.40 -20.95
CA ARG A 81 -12.97 -8.69 -20.60
C ARG A 81 -12.85 -7.18 -20.66
N SER A 82 -11.66 -6.66 -20.96
CA SER A 82 -11.43 -5.23 -21.11
C SER A 82 -11.82 -4.72 -22.49
N LEU A 83 -12.00 -3.40 -22.59
CA LEU A 83 -12.13 -2.71 -23.87
C LEU A 83 -10.76 -2.28 -24.35
N TYR A 84 -10.62 -2.06 -25.65
CA TYR A 84 -9.39 -1.50 -26.21
C TYR A 84 -9.04 -0.18 -25.55
N SER A 85 -7.79 -0.10 -25.12
CA SER A 85 -7.18 1.12 -24.58
C SER A 85 -6.82 2.09 -25.70
N ASP A 86 -6.69 3.38 -25.36
CA ASP A 86 -6.28 4.40 -26.33
C ASP A 86 -4.92 4.09 -26.98
N HIS A 87 -4.04 3.42 -26.25
CA HIS A 87 -2.74 2.97 -26.74
C HIS A 87 -2.87 1.90 -27.83
N GLU A 88 -3.72 0.89 -27.61
CA GLU A 88 -3.98 -0.17 -28.57
C GLU A 88 -4.69 0.34 -29.82
N LEU A 89 -5.67 1.24 -29.65
CA LEU A 89 -6.37 1.88 -30.77
C LEU A 89 -5.38 2.65 -31.66
N ARG A 90 -4.49 3.44 -31.05
CA ARG A 90 -3.45 4.17 -31.77
C ARG A 90 -2.50 3.23 -32.52
N ALA A 91 -2.07 2.14 -31.87
CA ALA A 91 -1.19 1.15 -32.49
C ALA A 91 -1.84 0.50 -33.72
N LEU A 92 -3.13 0.16 -33.64
CA LEU A 92 -3.90 -0.41 -34.74
C LEU A 92 -4.05 0.58 -35.91
N ASP A 93 -4.38 1.83 -35.62
CA ASP A 93 -4.52 2.88 -36.65
C ASP A 93 -3.19 3.16 -37.37
N GLU A 94 -2.08 3.24 -36.62
CA GLU A 94 -0.74 3.41 -37.18
C GLU A 94 -0.34 2.20 -38.05
N ALA A 95 -0.59 0.97 -37.59
CA ALA A 95 -0.31 -0.24 -38.36
C ALA A 95 -1.12 -0.30 -39.68
N GLN A 96 -2.40 0.09 -39.65
CA GLN A 96 -3.23 0.18 -40.84
C GLN A 96 -2.73 1.24 -41.83
N ARG A 97 -2.34 2.42 -41.34
CA ARG A 97 -1.76 3.48 -42.18
C ARG A 97 -0.45 3.03 -42.82
N LEU A 98 0.44 2.38 -42.06
CA LEU A 98 1.71 1.85 -42.58
C LEU A 98 1.47 0.72 -43.60
N ALA A 99 0.48 -0.14 -43.39
CA ALA A 99 0.13 -1.18 -44.34
C ALA A 99 -0.40 -0.61 -45.67
N LYS A 100 -1.24 0.43 -45.62
CA LYS A 100 -1.74 1.13 -46.81
C LYS A 100 -0.61 1.84 -47.56
N LYS A 101 0.24 2.61 -46.87
CA LYS A 101 1.43 3.26 -47.47
C LYS A 101 2.42 2.27 -48.10
N LYS A 102 2.50 1.03 -47.60
CA LYS A 102 3.31 -0.02 -48.22
C LYS A 102 2.68 -0.62 -49.47
N ALA A 103 1.35 -0.59 -49.58
CA ALA A 103 0.59 -1.14 -50.71
C ALA A 103 0.41 -0.09 -51.84
N ASP A 104 0.13 1.15 -51.46
CA ASP A 104 -0.02 2.29 -52.37
C ASP A 104 1.29 3.07 -52.41
N ILE A 105 2.05 2.90 -53.49
CA ILE A 105 3.36 3.56 -53.71
C ILE A 105 3.22 5.08 -53.90
N TYR A 106 2.00 5.58 -54.12
CA TYR A 106 1.68 6.97 -54.41
C TYR A 106 0.68 7.53 -53.40
N ASP A 107 1.16 7.96 -52.24
CA ASP A 107 0.48 8.98 -51.44
C ASP A 107 1.58 9.84 -50.78
N GLU A 108 1.84 10.98 -51.41
CA GLU A 108 2.57 12.10 -50.83
C GLU A 108 1.65 12.76 -49.78
N ASP A 109 2.22 13.09 -48.63
CA ASP A 109 1.61 13.77 -47.48
C ASP A 109 0.74 12.93 -46.53
N ASP A 110 1.40 12.46 -45.45
CA ASP A 110 0.86 12.53 -44.09
C ASP A 110 1.98 12.11 -43.10
N GLU A 111 2.96 13.01 -42.90
CA GLU A 111 4.03 12.91 -41.92
C GLU A 111 3.63 13.58 -40.59
N GLN A 112 2.47 13.23 -40.04
CA GLN A 112 1.94 13.94 -38.86
C GLN A 112 2.17 13.21 -37.53
N ASN A 113 2.88 12.07 -37.52
CA ASN A 113 3.27 11.41 -36.27
C ASN A 113 4.78 11.14 -36.23
N ILE A 114 5.50 12.00 -35.52
CA ILE A 114 6.96 11.97 -35.41
C ILE A 114 7.44 10.74 -34.60
N LEU A 115 6.57 10.19 -33.74
CA LEU A 115 6.86 9.04 -32.89
C LEU A 115 5.80 7.96 -33.09
N LEU A 116 6.24 6.77 -33.51
CA LEU A 116 5.39 5.59 -33.58
C LEU A 116 5.15 5.06 -32.16
N VAL A 117 4.05 4.33 -31.98
CA VAL A 117 3.78 3.62 -30.71
C VAL A 117 4.94 2.71 -30.32
N GLN A 118 5.53 2.01 -31.30
CA GLN A 118 6.67 1.12 -31.07
C GLN A 118 7.91 1.89 -30.56
N ASP A 119 8.18 3.09 -31.07
CA ASP A 119 9.29 3.92 -30.58
C ASP A 119 9.08 4.31 -29.11
N LEU A 120 7.83 4.55 -28.70
CA LEU A 120 7.49 4.86 -27.31
C LEU A 120 7.70 3.67 -26.38
N GLU A 121 7.33 2.46 -26.82
CA GLU A 121 7.57 1.22 -26.08
C GLU A 121 9.07 0.99 -25.88
N ASP A 122 9.87 1.13 -26.94
CA ASP A 122 11.33 1.01 -26.88
C ASP A 122 11.94 2.04 -25.92
N MET A 123 11.46 3.28 -25.94
CA MET A 123 11.89 4.32 -25.00
C MET A 123 11.55 3.97 -23.54
N TRP A 124 10.41 3.33 -23.28
CA TRP A 124 10.03 2.88 -21.94
C TRP A 124 10.88 1.72 -21.47
N GLU A 125 11.15 0.74 -22.32
CA GLU A 125 12.04 -0.38 -22.04
C GLU A 125 13.46 0.09 -21.72
N GLN A 126 13.99 1.02 -22.52
CA GLN A 126 15.31 1.61 -22.27
C GLN A 126 15.40 2.28 -20.90
N LYS A 127 14.38 3.06 -20.51
CA LYS A 127 14.32 3.69 -19.18
C LYS A 127 14.23 2.66 -18.07
N PHE A 128 13.48 1.59 -18.27
CA PHE A 128 13.36 0.50 -17.31
C PHE A 128 14.70 -0.22 -17.11
N LEU A 129 15.43 -0.52 -18.18
CA LEU A 129 16.74 -1.17 -18.11
C LEU A 129 17.82 -0.29 -17.48
N GLN A 130 17.75 1.03 -17.70
CA GLN A 130 18.66 1.99 -17.06
C GLN A 130 18.40 2.10 -15.54
N PHE A 131 17.17 1.82 -15.10
CA PHE A 131 16.78 1.92 -13.70
C PHE A 131 17.16 0.66 -12.92
N LYS A 132 17.99 0.82 -11.88
CA LYS A 132 18.35 -0.27 -10.96
C LYS A 132 17.46 -0.21 -9.72
N PRO A 133 16.52 -1.14 -9.52
CA PRO A 133 15.68 -1.15 -8.33
C PRO A 133 16.52 -1.45 -7.07
N GLY A 134 16.11 -0.88 -5.95
CA GLY A 134 16.75 -1.13 -4.65
C GLY A 134 16.62 -2.61 -4.25
N ALA A 135 17.66 -3.15 -3.63
CA ALA A 135 17.65 -4.53 -3.17
C ALA A 135 16.57 -4.76 -2.10
N ARG A 136 15.64 -5.69 -2.37
CA ARG A 136 14.61 -6.12 -1.39
C ARG A 136 15.20 -6.92 -0.24
N VAL A 137 16.34 -7.58 -0.48
CA VAL A 137 17.12 -8.31 0.53
C VAL A 137 18.29 -7.44 0.94
N THR A 138 18.22 -6.86 2.14
CA THR A 138 19.39 -6.24 2.77
C THR A 138 20.28 -7.36 3.35
N GLY A 139 21.60 -7.26 3.18
CA GLY A 139 22.55 -8.29 3.64
C GLY A 139 22.35 -8.71 5.10
N PRO A 140 22.77 -9.94 5.49
CA PRO A 140 22.62 -10.42 6.85
C PRO A 140 23.29 -9.42 7.79
N TRP A 141 22.52 -8.93 8.76
CA TRP A 141 23.04 -8.07 9.81
C TRP A 141 24.18 -8.83 10.51
N PRO A 142 25.37 -8.22 10.70
CA PRO A 142 26.42 -8.84 11.49
C PRO A 142 25.96 -8.81 12.95
N PHE A 143 25.46 -9.95 13.44
CA PHE A 143 25.27 -10.25 14.85
C PHE A 143 25.78 -11.66 15.13
#